data_AF-X1U9Z8-F1
#
_entry.id   AF-X1U9Z8-F1
#
_cell.length_a   1.000
_cell.length_b   1.000
_cell.length_c   1.000
_cell.angle_alpha   90.00
_cell.angle_beta   90.00
_cell.angle_gamma   90.00
#
_symmetry.space_group_name_H-M   'P 1'
#
loop_
_entity.id
_entity.type
_entity.pdbx_description
1 polymer ?
#
loop_
_entity_poly.entity_id
_entity_poly.type
_entity_poly.pdbx_seq_one_letter_code
_entity_poly.pdbx_strand_id
1 'polypeptide(L)'
;DKVEAKDLLSLIDVLAKKSVWILGGDGWAYDIGYGGLDHVIAQRRNVNILVLDSETYSNTGGQMSKATPLGAIAKFAAGGKRTFKKDLAMMAISYGDVYVARVAGKLPP
;
A
#
# COMPACT_ATOMS: atom_id res chain seq x y z
N ASP A 1 29.99 9.17 -35.03
CA ASP A 1 29.16 7.99 -35.36
C ASP A 1 29.83 6.67 -35.01
N LYS A 2 29.97 6.36 -33.72
CA LYS A 2 30.37 5.02 -33.28
C LYS A 2 29.09 4.21 -33.00
N VAL A 3 29.07 2.94 -33.42
CA VAL A 3 27.88 2.06 -33.31
C VAL A 3 27.47 1.90 -31.86
N GLU A 4 28.46 1.79 -30.97
CA GLU A 4 28.28 1.63 -29.53
C GLU A 4 27.57 2.84 -28.89
N ALA A 5 27.77 4.05 -29.42
CA ALA A 5 27.08 5.25 -28.94
C ALA A 5 25.61 5.28 -29.35
N LYS A 6 25.26 4.70 -30.51
CA LYS A 6 23.86 4.54 -30.95
C LYS A 6 23.14 3.46 -30.16
N ASP A 7 23.84 2.39 -29.80
CA ASP A 7 23.29 1.36 -28.91
C ASP A 7 23.02 1.91 -27.51
N LEU A 8 23.90 2.76 -26.98
CA LEU A 8 23.69 3.42 -25.68
C LEU A 8 22.48 4.37 -25.69
N LEU A 9 22.24 5.07 -26.81
CA LEU A 9 21.05 5.92 -26.98
C LEU A 9 19.75 5.13 -26.86
N SER A 10 19.73 3.86 -27.31
CA SER A 10 18.54 3.00 -27.16
C SER A 10 18.22 2.63 -25.70
N LEU A 11 19.19 2.78 -24.79
CA LEU A 11 19.08 2.45 -23.37
C LEU A 11 18.93 3.68 -22.47
N ILE A 12 18.85 4.89 -23.04
CA ILE A 12 18.87 6.15 -22.27
C ILE A 12 17.80 6.18 -21.16
N ASP A 13 16.62 5.61 -21.44
CA ASP A 13 15.50 5.57 -20.50
C ASP A 13 15.72 4.66 -19.30
N VAL A 14 16.66 3.72 -19.35
CA VAL A 14 16.94 2.76 -18.26
C VAL A 14 18.23 3.07 -17.50
N LEU A 15 18.99 4.09 -17.91
CA LEU A 15 20.22 4.52 -17.24
C LEU A 15 19.92 5.10 -15.84
N ALA A 16 18.82 5.82 -15.71
CA ALA A 16 18.39 6.37 -14.42
C ALA A 16 17.75 5.27 -13.55
N LYS A 17 18.18 5.18 -12.28
CA LYS A 17 17.57 4.27 -11.30
C LYS A 17 16.07 4.55 -11.20
N LYS A 18 15.27 3.51 -11.42
CA LYS A 18 13.81 3.59 -11.31
C LYS A 18 13.35 3.47 -9.86
N SER A 19 12.32 4.22 -9.50
CA SER A 19 11.59 4.06 -8.25
C SER A 19 10.29 3.32 -8.53
N VAL A 20 10.18 2.10 -8.00
CA VAL A 20 8.98 1.27 -8.18
C VAL A 20 8.00 1.58 -7.05
N TRP A 21 6.74 1.85 -7.41
CA TRP A 21 5.67 2.16 -6.46
C TRP A 21 4.48 1.23 -6.65
N ILE A 22 3.95 0.73 -5.55
CA ILE A 22 2.73 -0.07 -5.48
C ILE A 22 1.71 0.75 -4.67
N LEU A 23 0.63 1.18 -5.33
CA LEU A 23 -0.39 2.02 -4.73
C LEU A 23 -1.72 1.27 -4.63
N GLY A 24 -2.42 1.45 -3.52
CA GLY A 24 -3.79 0.96 -3.38
C GLY A 24 -4.47 1.42 -2.11
N GLY A 25 -5.78 1.16 -2.02
CA GLY A 25 -6.59 1.52 -0.85
C GLY A 25 -6.53 0.49 0.28
N ASP A 26 -7.22 0.77 1.38
CA ASP A 26 -7.27 -0.16 2.52
C ASP A 26 -7.91 -1.50 2.19
N GLY A 27 -8.96 -1.54 1.37
CA GLY A 27 -9.57 -2.79 0.94
C GLY A 27 -8.61 -3.73 0.19
N TRP A 28 -7.66 -3.18 -0.58
CA TRP A 28 -6.62 -3.99 -1.21
C TRP A 28 -5.58 -4.47 -0.20
N ALA A 29 -5.01 -3.54 0.58
CA ALA A 29 -3.88 -3.85 1.44
C ALA A 29 -4.24 -4.69 2.67
N TYR A 30 -5.43 -4.51 3.24
CA TYR A 30 -5.82 -5.16 4.49
C TYR A 30 -6.58 -6.48 4.26
N ASP A 31 -7.25 -6.62 3.12
CA ASP A 31 -8.10 -7.77 2.79
C ASP A 31 -7.56 -8.59 1.63
N ILE A 32 -8.04 -8.37 0.40
CA ILE A 32 -7.84 -9.31 -0.73
C ILE A 32 -6.40 -9.37 -1.23
N GLY A 33 -5.69 -8.24 -1.20
CA GLY A 33 -4.31 -8.11 -1.64
C GLY A 33 -3.27 -8.39 -0.55
N TYR A 34 -3.69 -8.60 0.70
CA TYR A 34 -2.76 -8.73 1.82
C TYR A 34 -1.77 -9.89 1.64
N GLY A 35 -2.22 -11.06 1.16
CA GLY A 35 -1.32 -12.20 0.97
C GLY A 35 -0.20 -11.92 -0.05
N GLY A 36 -0.50 -11.18 -1.12
CA GLY A 36 0.52 -10.76 -2.08
C GLY A 36 1.43 -9.66 -1.53
N LEU A 37 0.85 -8.71 -0.78
CA LEU A 37 1.58 -7.64 -0.13
C LEU A 37 2.60 -8.18 0.89
N ASP A 38 2.17 -9.09 1.75
CA ASP A 38 2.97 -9.82 2.74
C ASP A 38 4.16 -10.52 2.08
N HIS A 39 3.89 -11.22 0.97
CA HIS A 39 4.94 -11.88 0.19
C HIS A 39 5.95 -10.88 -0.42
N VAL A 40 5.50 -9.76 -0.99
CA VAL A 40 6.39 -8.73 -1.54
C VAL A 40 7.26 -8.09 -0.45
N ILE A 41 6.68 -7.82 0.73
CA ILE A 41 7.41 -7.31 1.89
C ILE A 41 8.51 -8.31 2.31
N ALA A 42 8.15 -9.60 2.41
CA ALA A 42 9.10 -10.66 2.79
C ALA A 42 10.24 -10.86 1.77
N GLN A 43 10.03 -10.51 0.50
CA GLN A 43 11.05 -10.64 -0.55
C GLN A 43 12.19 -9.60 -0.49
N ARG A 44 12.09 -8.57 0.36
CA ARG A 44 13.14 -7.54 0.54
C ARG A 44 13.55 -6.84 -0.76
N ARG A 45 12.61 -6.69 -1.69
CA ARG A 45 12.83 -5.95 -2.94
C ARG A 45 12.77 -4.45 -2.65
N ASN A 46 13.57 -3.67 -3.38
CA ASN A 46 13.55 -2.21 -3.29
C ASN A 46 12.32 -1.64 -4.01
N VAL A 47 11.18 -1.66 -3.33
CA VAL A 47 9.89 -1.15 -3.79
C VAL A 47 9.28 -0.26 -2.70
N ASN A 48 8.48 0.72 -3.12
CA ASN A 48 7.73 1.57 -2.21
C ASN A 48 6.26 1.15 -2.26
N ILE A 49 5.63 0.98 -1.09
CA ILE A 49 4.21 0.66 -0.99
C ILE A 49 3.51 1.84 -0.33
N LEU A 50 2.48 2.37 -1.00
CA LEU A 50 1.62 3.43 -0.46
C LEU A 50 0.20 2.92 -0.33
N VAL A 51 -0.26 2.79 0.92
CA VAL A 51 -1.64 2.42 1.24
C VAL A 51 -2.42 3.69 1.60
N LEU A 52 -3.43 4.00 0.79
CA LEU A 52 -4.38 5.08 1.04
C LEU A 52 -5.53 4.54 1.90
N ASP A 53 -5.39 4.69 3.22
CA ASP A 53 -6.33 4.12 4.18
C ASP A 53 -7.55 5.02 4.38
N SER A 54 -8.67 4.66 3.74
CA SER A 54 -9.97 5.33 3.88
C SER A 54 -10.89 4.66 4.90
N GLU A 55 -10.38 3.64 5.59
CA GLU A 55 -11.06 2.84 6.62
C GLU A 55 -12.37 2.16 6.17
N THR A 56 -12.67 2.21 4.88
CA THR A 56 -13.86 1.64 4.25
C THR A 56 -13.54 1.34 2.79
N TYR A 57 -14.28 0.42 2.17
CA TYR A 57 -14.26 0.30 0.71
C TYR A 57 -15.02 1.46 0.09
N SER A 58 -14.31 2.58 -0.08
CA SER A 58 -14.89 3.83 -0.57
C SER A 58 -15.55 3.65 -1.95
N ASN A 59 -14.89 2.97 -2.89
CA ASN A 59 -15.36 2.85 -4.26
C ASN A 59 -16.65 2.01 -4.42
N THR A 60 -16.91 1.04 -3.53
CA THR A 60 -18.11 0.17 -3.58
C THR A 60 -19.25 0.67 -2.67
N GLY A 61 -19.17 1.94 -2.25
CA GLY A 61 -20.19 2.61 -1.46
C GLY A 61 -20.08 2.35 0.04
N GLY A 62 -18.85 2.29 0.58
CA GLY A 62 -18.58 2.31 2.02
C GLY A 62 -18.82 0.97 2.71
N GLN A 63 -18.36 -0.13 2.12
CA GLN A 63 -18.38 -1.43 2.79
C GLN A 63 -17.31 -1.51 3.87
N MET A 64 -17.57 -2.28 4.92
CA MET A 64 -16.61 -2.52 5.99
C MET A 64 -15.36 -3.24 5.46
N SER A 65 -14.18 -2.76 5.86
CA SER A 65 -12.88 -3.41 5.62
C SER A 65 -12.23 -3.89 6.91
N LYS A 66 -11.19 -4.72 6.83
CA LYS A 66 -10.37 -5.03 8.01
C LYS A 66 -9.67 -3.79 8.58
N ALA A 67 -9.58 -2.69 7.82
CA ALA A 67 -9.07 -1.41 8.28
C ALA A 67 -10.12 -0.54 9.02
N THR A 68 -11.42 -0.87 8.94
CA THR A 68 -12.47 -0.13 9.66
C THR A 68 -12.24 -0.18 11.19
N PRO A 69 -12.38 0.94 11.93
CA PRO A 69 -12.22 0.97 13.39
C PRO A 69 -13.32 0.21 14.13
N LEU A 70 -13.05 -0.14 15.39
CA LEU A 70 -14.06 -0.67 16.31
C LEU A 70 -15.20 0.35 16.47
N GLY A 71 -16.45 -0.11 16.37
CA GLY A 71 -17.64 0.73 16.54
C GLY A 71 -18.02 1.59 15.33
N ALA A 72 -17.19 1.65 14.28
CA ALA A 72 -17.53 2.40 13.07
C ALA A 72 -18.68 1.73 12.30
N ILE A 73 -19.63 2.56 11.83
CA ILE A 73 -20.80 2.12 11.05
C ILE A 73 -20.42 2.15 9.57
N ALA A 74 -20.58 1.00 8.90
CA ALA A 74 -20.35 0.84 7.47
C ALA A 74 -21.32 -0.21 6.91
N LYS A 75 -21.42 -0.37 5.59
CA LYS A 75 -22.21 -1.48 5.02
C LYS A 75 -21.59 -2.81 5.48
N PHE A 76 -22.44 -3.74 5.91
CA PHE A 76 -22.08 -4.98 6.63
C PHE A 76 -21.61 -4.80 8.10
N ALA A 77 -21.65 -3.58 8.63
CA ALA A 77 -21.38 -3.25 10.03
C ALA A 77 -22.42 -2.23 10.55
N ALA A 78 -23.71 -2.49 10.31
CA ALA A 78 -24.79 -1.55 10.67
C ALA A 78 -24.89 -1.32 12.19
N GLY A 79 -24.58 -2.34 13.00
CA GLY A 79 -24.46 -2.22 14.46
C GLY A 79 -23.08 -1.78 14.96
N GLY A 80 -22.24 -1.24 14.08
CA GLY A 80 -20.83 -0.99 14.33
C GLY A 80 -19.97 -2.24 14.16
N LYS A 81 -18.71 -2.05 13.73
CA LYS A 81 -17.75 -3.15 13.67
C LYS A 81 -17.42 -3.66 15.07
N ARG A 82 -17.44 -4.98 15.26
CA ARG A 82 -17.22 -5.64 16.57
C ARG A 82 -15.74 -5.97 16.86
N THR A 83 -14.86 -5.73 15.90
CA THR A 83 -13.42 -6.06 15.97
C THR A 83 -12.56 -4.83 15.77
N PHE A 84 -11.35 -4.87 16.32
CA PHE A 84 -10.37 -3.80 16.12
C PHE A 84 -9.88 -3.72 14.67
N LYS A 85 -9.37 -2.55 14.31
CA LYS A 85 -8.63 -2.33 13.06
C LYS A 85 -7.44 -3.28 13.02
N LYS A 86 -7.27 -4.01 11.91
CA LYS A 86 -6.07 -4.82 11.68
C LYS A 86 -4.85 -3.88 11.65
N ASP A 87 -3.81 -4.19 12.41
CA ASP A 87 -2.60 -3.35 12.46
C ASP A 87 -1.59 -3.79 11.39
N LEU A 88 -1.79 -3.33 10.16
CA LEU A 88 -0.91 -3.65 9.03
C LEU A 88 0.54 -3.17 9.28
N ALA A 89 0.71 -2.03 9.97
CA ALA A 89 2.02 -1.48 10.26
C ALA A 89 2.78 -2.40 11.22
N MET A 90 2.15 -2.86 12.30
CA MET A 90 2.77 -3.77 13.25
C MET A 90 3.13 -5.12 12.60
N MET A 91 2.26 -5.63 11.72
CA MET A 91 2.55 -6.85 10.95
C MET A 91 3.79 -6.67 10.06
N ALA A 92 3.91 -5.54 9.36
CA ALA A 92 5.09 -5.24 8.55
C ALA A 92 6.37 -5.05 9.40
N ILE A 93 6.27 -4.40 10.56
CA ILE A 93 7.40 -4.21 11.48
C ILE A 93 7.98 -5.55 11.96
N SER A 94 7.14 -6.58 12.11
CA SER A 94 7.58 -7.91 12.58
C SER A 94 8.61 -8.60 11.68
N TYR A 95 8.78 -8.18 10.42
CA TYR A 95 9.84 -8.66 9.53
C TYR A 95 11.24 -8.14 9.93
N GLY A 96 11.32 -7.02 10.64
CA GLY A 96 12.55 -6.47 11.21
C GLY A 96 13.43 -5.65 10.26
N ASP A 97 13.25 -5.75 8.94
CA ASP A 97 14.09 -5.10 7.94
C ASP A 97 13.29 -4.33 6.86
N VAL A 98 12.11 -3.87 7.25
CA VAL A 98 11.18 -3.12 6.39
C VAL A 98 11.01 -1.72 6.97
N TYR A 99 11.13 -0.70 6.12
CA TYR A 99 10.77 0.66 6.51
C TYR A 99 9.25 0.80 6.57
N VAL A 100 8.73 1.22 7.73
CA VAL A 100 7.29 1.41 7.94
C VAL A 100 7.05 2.80 8.51
N ALA A 101 6.13 3.53 7.89
CA ALA A 101 5.70 4.84 8.37
C ALA A 101 4.18 4.98 8.22
N ARG A 102 3.55 5.67 9.18
CA ARG A 102 2.17 6.14 9.08
C ARG A 102 2.18 7.65 9.00
N VAL A 103 1.49 8.19 8.01
CA VAL A 103 1.42 9.62 7.75
C VAL A 103 -0.03 10.07 7.71
N ALA A 104 -0.27 11.30 8.18
CA ALA A 104 -1.55 11.97 8.03
C ALA A 104 -1.26 13.37 7.47
N GLY A 105 -1.63 13.58 6.20
CA GLY A 105 -1.47 14.86 5.54
C GLY A 105 -2.54 15.84 5.99
N LYS A 106 -2.13 17.05 6.38
CA LYS A 106 -3.06 18.19 6.49
C LYS A 106 -3.02 18.92 5.15
N LEU A 107 -4.16 19.03 4.46
CA LEU A 107 -4.25 19.89 3.29
C LEU A 107 -4.06 21.35 3.75
N PRO A 108 -3.33 22.18 2.98
CA PRO A 108 -3.28 23.62 3.25
C PRO A 108 -4.71 24.20 3.23
N PRO A 109 -4.98 25.23 4.05
CA PRO A 109 -6.31 25.82 4.20
C PRO A 109 -6.86 26.40 2.90
#